data_AF-J9QWT9-F1
#
_entry.id   AF-J9QWT9-F1
#
_cell.length_a   1.000
_cell.length_b   1.000
_cell.length_c   1.000
_cell.angle_alpha   90.00
_cell.angle_beta   90.00
_cell.angle_gamma   90.00
#
_symmetry.space_group_name_H-M   'P 1'
#
loop_
_entity.id
_entity.type
_entity.pdbx_description
1 polymer ?
#
loop_
_entity_poly.entity_id
_entity_poly.type
_entity_poly.pdbx_seq_one_letter_code
_entity_poly.pdbx_strand_id
1 'polypeptide(L)'
;LGANEQVVEIETVPTGSLGLDIALGVGGLPRGRIIEIYGPESSGKTTLALHTVAEAQKKGGICAFVDAEHALDPVYARKLGVDLENLLISQPDTGEQALEICDTLVRSGAIDVLVVDSVAALTP
;
A
#
# COMPACT_ATOMS: atom_id res chain seq x y z
N LEU A 1 19.43 14.86 -31.63
CA LEU A 1 19.42 15.09 -30.18
C LEU A 1 18.27 14.28 -29.62
N GLY A 2 18.52 13.33 -28.70
CA GLY A 2 17.50 12.49 -28.05
C GLY A 2 17.62 10.97 -28.27
N ALA A 3 18.78 10.46 -28.69
CA ALA A 3 18.98 9.01 -28.78
C ALA A 3 18.95 8.37 -27.39
N ASN A 4 18.04 7.42 -27.20
CA ASN A 4 18.04 6.41 -26.15
C ASN A 4 18.28 6.95 -24.72
N GLU A 5 17.30 7.65 -24.16
CA GLU A 5 17.09 7.50 -22.72
C GLU A 5 16.70 6.04 -22.50
N GLN A 6 17.61 5.23 -21.95
CA GLN A 6 17.24 3.95 -21.38
C GLN A 6 16.10 4.22 -20.42
N VAL A 7 14.89 3.76 -20.77
CA VAL A 7 13.77 3.76 -19.84
C VAL A 7 14.25 2.93 -18.67
N VAL A 8 14.56 3.60 -17.55
CA VAL A 8 14.91 2.91 -16.31
C VAL A 8 13.71 2.04 -15.99
N GLU A 9 13.91 0.73 -15.98
CA GLU A 9 12.85 -0.21 -15.66
C GLU A 9 12.46 0.04 -14.19
N ILE A 10 11.31 0.67 -13.98
CA ILE A 10 10.78 0.94 -12.64
C ILE A 10 10.02 -0.30 -12.22
N GLU A 11 10.49 -0.97 -11.17
CA GLU A 11 9.74 -2.08 -10.60
C GLU A 11 8.45 -1.57 -9.96
N THR A 12 7.32 -2.19 -10.30
CA THR A 12 5.99 -1.75 -9.87
C THR A 12 5.14 -2.87 -9.26
N VAL A 13 4.24 -2.46 -8.37
CA VAL A 13 3.16 -3.28 -7.82
C VAL A 13 1.85 -2.87 -8.51
N PRO A 14 1.11 -3.80 -9.16
CA PRO A 14 -0.17 -3.48 -9.78
C PRO A 14 -1.16 -2.94 -8.74
N THR A 15 -1.98 -1.98 -9.14
CA THR A 15 -2.99 -1.38 -8.23
C THR A 15 -4.23 -2.25 -8.05
N GLY A 16 -4.37 -3.30 -8.86
CA GLY A 16 -5.61 -4.08 -9.00
C GLY A 16 -6.63 -3.44 -9.95
N SER A 17 -6.30 -2.28 -10.54
CA SER A 17 -7.11 -1.59 -11.54
C SER A 17 -6.30 -1.38 -12.82
N LEU A 18 -6.63 -2.12 -13.88
CA LEU A 18 -5.96 -2.01 -15.17
C LEU A 18 -5.98 -0.57 -15.73
N GLY A 19 -7.10 0.13 -15.55
CA GLY A 19 -7.23 1.52 -16.00
C GLY A 19 -6.27 2.46 -15.27
N LEU A 20 -6.06 2.25 -13.97
CA LEU A 20 -5.13 3.05 -13.18
C LEU A 20 -3.67 2.69 -13.51
N ASP A 21 -3.35 1.40 -13.65
CA ASP A 21 -2.00 0.95 -14.00
C ASP A 21 -1.54 1.52 -15.36
N ILE A 22 -2.46 1.59 -16.34
CA ILE A 22 -2.24 2.26 -17.63
C ILE A 22 -2.05 3.77 -17.43
N ALA A 23 -2.91 4.41 -16.64
CA ALA A 23 -2.86 5.86 -16.42
C ALA A 23 -1.57 6.31 -15.72
N LEU A 24 -0.99 5.47 -14.86
CA LEU A 24 0.30 5.70 -14.21
C LEU A 24 1.49 5.62 -15.19
N GLY A 25 1.31 5.01 -16.36
CA GLY A 25 2.33 4.93 -17.42
C GLY A 25 3.49 3.96 -17.14
N VAL A 26 3.60 3.48 -15.91
CA VAL A 26 4.64 2.54 -15.44
C VAL A 26 4.07 1.17 -15.04
N GLY A 27 2.77 0.96 -15.21
CA GLY A 27 2.12 -0.34 -14.99
C GLY A 27 1.78 -0.66 -13.52
N GLY A 28 1.83 0.32 -12.63
CA GLY A 28 1.48 0.15 -11.22
C GLY A 28 2.15 1.19 -10.32
N LEU A 29 2.12 0.96 -9.01
CA LEU A 29 2.79 1.80 -8.01
C LEU A 29 4.29 1.48 -7.98
N PRO A 30 5.19 2.47 -8.07
CA PRO A 30 6.63 2.25 -8.04
C PRO A 30 7.11 1.79 -6.66
N ARG A 31 7.92 0.72 -6.63
CA ARG A 31 8.52 0.22 -5.39
C ARG A 31 9.53 1.21 -4.80
N GLY A 32 9.67 1.17 -3.47
CA GLY A 32 10.61 2.04 -2.74
C GLY A 32 10.22 3.52 -2.76
N ARG A 33 8.96 3.83 -3.07
CA ARG A 33 8.42 5.21 -3.10
C ARG A 33 7.25 5.34 -2.13
N ILE A 34 7.01 6.56 -1.69
CA ILE A 34 5.81 6.93 -0.94
C ILE A 34 4.74 7.34 -1.95
N ILE A 35 3.53 6.80 -1.78
CA ILE A 35 2.35 7.10 -2.60
C ILE A 35 1.25 7.60 -1.68
N GLU A 36 0.60 8.70 -2.06
CA GLU A 36 -0.55 9.23 -1.35
C GLU A 36 -1.82 9.00 -2.18
N ILE A 37 -2.83 8.37 -1.56
CA ILE A 37 -4.17 8.20 -2.13
C ILE A 37 -5.12 9.02 -1.27
N TYR A 38 -5.58 10.16 -1.78
CA TYR A 38 -6.49 11.06 -1.07
C TYR A 38 -7.83 11.20 -1.81
N GLY A 39 -8.85 11.61 -1.08
CA GLY A 39 -10.21 11.77 -1.62
C GLY A 39 -11.28 11.74 -0.53
N PRO A 40 -12.54 12.06 -0.89
CA PRO A 40 -13.66 12.07 0.05
C PRO A 40 -13.82 10.74 0.81
N GLU A 41 -14.51 10.79 1.94
CA GLU A 41 -14.96 9.57 2.63
C GLU A 41 -15.75 8.68 1.65
N SER A 42 -15.58 7.36 1.77
CA SER A 42 -16.21 6.39 0.87
C SER A 42 -15.85 6.50 -0.62
N SER A 43 -14.81 7.25 -1.00
CA SER A 43 -14.33 7.32 -2.40
C SER A 43 -13.57 6.08 -2.87
N GLY A 44 -13.37 5.08 -2.00
CA GLY A 44 -12.67 3.83 -2.33
C GLY A 44 -11.17 3.78 -2.00
N LYS A 45 -10.63 4.73 -1.21
CA LYS A 45 -9.20 4.80 -0.83
C LYS A 45 -8.69 3.48 -0.23
N THR A 46 -9.29 3.04 0.88
CA THR A 46 -8.96 1.78 1.54
C THR A 46 -9.18 0.57 0.63
N THR A 47 -10.21 0.60 -0.22
CA THR A 47 -10.46 -0.47 -1.19
C THR A 47 -9.31 -0.59 -2.20
N LEU A 48 -8.82 0.53 -2.73
CA LEU A 48 -7.67 0.56 -3.64
C LEU A 48 -6.37 0.11 -2.94
N ALA A 49 -6.18 0.52 -1.69
CA ALA A 49 -5.04 0.09 -0.88
C ALA A 49 -5.06 -1.43 -0.65
N LEU A 50 -6.22 -2.00 -0.29
CA LEU A 50 -6.39 -3.44 -0.11
C LEU A 50 -6.22 -4.22 -1.43
N HIS A 51 -6.65 -3.69 -2.57
CA HIS A 51 -6.35 -4.28 -3.87
C HIS A 51 -4.85 -4.31 -4.17
N THR A 52 -4.14 -3.22 -3.87
CA THR A 52 -2.68 -3.15 -4.04
C THR A 52 -1.98 -4.19 -3.15
N VAL A 53 -2.42 -4.34 -1.89
CA VAL A 53 -1.95 -5.38 -0.97
C VAL A 53 -2.20 -6.77 -1.56
N ALA A 54 -3.42 -7.05 -2.04
CA ALA A 54 -3.76 -8.34 -2.63
C ALA A 54 -2.90 -8.65 -3.88
N GLU A 55 -2.64 -7.67 -4.74
CA GLU A 55 -1.77 -7.83 -5.91
C GLU A 55 -0.31 -8.10 -5.53
N ALA A 56 0.21 -7.45 -4.48
CA ALA A 56 1.54 -7.74 -3.95
C ALA A 56 1.62 -9.16 -3.35
N GLN A 57 0.64 -9.56 -2.54
CA GLN A 57 0.59 -10.90 -1.94
C GLN A 57 0.48 -12.01 -3.00
N LYS A 58 -0.29 -11.80 -4.08
CA LYS A 58 -0.38 -12.75 -5.21
C LYS A 58 0.97 -13.01 -5.88
N LYS A 59 1.90 -12.06 -5.82
CA LYS A 59 3.27 -12.19 -6.32
C LYS A 59 4.25 -12.74 -5.28
N GLY A 60 3.75 -13.17 -4.12
CA GLY A 60 4.55 -13.68 -3.00
C GLY A 60 5.17 -12.59 -2.13
N GLY A 61 4.74 -11.33 -2.28
CA GLY A 61 5.26 -10.21 -1.49
C GLY A 61 4.67 -10.15 -0.08
N ILE A 62 5.45 -9.65 0.87
CA ILE A 62 5.03 -9.47 2.26
C ILE A 62 4.45 -8.06 2.41
N CYS A 63 3.24 -7.98 2.98
CA CYS A 63 2.53 -6.72 3.14
C CYS A 63 2.31 -6.38 4.61
N ALA A 64 2.25 -5.08 4.89
CA ALA A 64 1.87 -4.56 6.19
C ALA A 64 0.77 -3.52 6.07
N PHE A 65 -0.10 -3.47 7.08
CA PHE A 65 -1.20 -2.54 7.18
C PHE A 65 -1.20 -1.91 8.58
N VAL A 66 -0.94 -0.61 8.65
CA VAL A 66 -1.02 0.21 9.86
C VAL A 66 -2.40 0.87 9.86
N ASP A 67 -3.33 0.27 10.60
CA ASP A 67 -4.72 0.70 10.74
C ASP A 67 -4.83 1.71 11.89
N ALA A 68 -4.49 2.96 11.60
CA ALA A 68 -4.63 4.07 12.54
C ALA A 68 -6.10 4.50 12.74
N GLU A 69 -6.99 4.22 11.78
CA GLU A 69 -8.43 4.49 11.90
C GLU A 69 -9.21 3.42 12.68
N HIS A 70 -8.59 2.27 12.96
CA HIS A 70 -9.22 1.11 13.61
C HIS A 70 -10.49 0.66 12.86
N ALA A 71 -10.47 0.79 11.53
CA ALA A 71 -11.63 0.67 10.66
C ALA A 71 -11.52 -0.47 9.63
N LEU A 72 -10.41 -1.21 9.63
CA LEU A 72 -10.22 -2.32 8.71
C LEU A 72 -11.23 -3.44 8.97
N ASP A 73 -12.08 -3.74 7.98
CA ASP A 73 -12.97 -4.92 8.00
C ASP A 73 -12.25 -6.15 7.40
N PRO A 74 -11.92 -7.17 8.21
CA PRO A 74 -11.24 -8.38 7.73
C PRO A 74 -12.10 -9.18 6.74
N VAL A 75 -13.43 -9.20 6.91
CA VAL A 75 -14.32 -9.93 6.01
C VAL A 75 -14.30 -9.28 4.63
N TYR A 76 -14.31 -7.95 4.57
CA TYR A 76 -14.20 -7.22 3.31
C TYR A 76 -12.82 -7.40 2.65
N ALA A 77 -11.74 -7.23 3.41
CA ALA A 77 -10.37 -7.42 2.89
C ALA A 77 -10.17 -8.81 2.27
N ARG A 78 -10.66 -9.87 2.92
CA ARG A 78 -10.59 -11.24 2.39
C ARG A 78 -11.36 -11.39 1.07
N LYS A 79 -12.52 -10.74 0.93
CA LYS A 79 -13.30 -10.73 -0.32
C LYS A 79 -12.57 -10.03 -1.47
N LEU A 80 -11.73 -9.04 -1.16
CA LEU A 80 -10.87 -8.37 -2.15
C LEU A 80 -9.63 -9.19 -2.53
N GLY A 81 -9.41 -10.34 -1.90
CA GLY A 81 -8.30 -11.24 -2.18
C GLY A 81 -7.06 -11.02 -1.31
N VAL A 82 -7.19 -10.26 -0.22
CA VAL A 82 -6.13 -10.12 0.77
C VAL A 82 -5.98 -11.41 1.56
N ASP A 83 -4.75 -11.91 1.64
CA ASP A 83 -4.37 -13.00 2.52
C ASP A 83 -4.12 -12.45 3.92
N LEU A 84 -5.15 -12.51 4.77
CA LEU A 84 -5.09 -12.01 6.14
C LEU A 84 -4.18 -12.83 7.06
N GLU A 85 -3.89 -14.09 6.74
CA GLU A 85 -3.01 -14.91 7.56
C GLU A 85 -1.55 -14.46 7.43
N ASN A 86 -1.21 -13.93 6.26
CA ASN A 86 0.12 -13.42 5.92
C ASN A 86 0.19 -11.89 5.83
N LEU A 87 -0.83 -11.16 6.32
CA LEU A 87 -0.82 -9.70 6.41
C LEU A 87 -0.35 -9.28 7.80
N LEU A 88 0.73 -8.48 7.87
CA LEU A 88 1.13 -7.86 9.13
C LEU A 88 0.19 -6.69 9.42
N ILE A 89 -0.58 -6.77 10.51
CA ILE A 89 -1.51 -5.72 10.90
C ILE A 89 -1.04 -5.09 12.21
N SER A 90 -1.04 -3.76 12.27
CA SER A 90 -0.82 -3.01 13.51
C SER A 90 -1.91 -1.97 13.70
N GLN A 91 -2.40 -1.84 14.92
CA GLN A 91 -3.36 -0.82 15.35
C GLN A 91 -2.67 0.04 16.42
N PRO A 92 -2.00 1.12 16.01
CA PRO A 92 -1.27 1.99 16.94
C PRO A 92 -2.24 2.86 17.76
N ASP A 93 -1.76 3.28 18.93
CA ASP A 93 -2.42 4.21 19.84
C ASP A 93 -2.12 5.68 19.49
N THR A 94 -0.95 5.96 18.88
CA THR A 94 -0.53 7.32 18.49
C THR A 94 0.10 7.38 17.09
N GLY A 95 0.18 8.59 16.53
CA GLY A 95 0.81 8.86 15.26
C GLY A 95 2.32 8.58 15.26
N GLU A 96 3.02 8.92 16.33
CA GLU A 96 4.45 8.60 16.50
C GLU A 96 4.68 7.10 16.50
N GLN A 97 3.86 6.34 17.24
CA GLN A 97 3.96 4.89 17.27
C GLN A 97 3.73 4.29 15.88
N ALA A 98 2.71 4.77 15.16
CA ALA A 98 2.43 4.35 13.79
C ALA A 98 3.65 4.58 12.87
N LEU A 99 4.29 5.76 12.96
CA LEU A 99 5.47 6.11 12.17
C LEU A 99 6.72 5.31 12.57
N GLU A 100 6.92 5.02 13.85
CA GLU A 100 7.99 4.15 14.34
C GLU A 100 7.84 2.72 13.82
N ILE A 101 6.61 2.19 13.80
CA ILE A 101 6.29 0.89 13.20
C ILE A 101 6.60 0.92 11.71
N CYS A 102 6.20 1.97 10.99
CA CYS A 102 6.50 2.13 9.57
C CYS A 102 8.01 2.13 9.30
N ASP A 103 8.80 2.94 10.03
CA ASP A 103 10.25 3.01 9.87
C ASP A 103 10.91 1.66 10.16
N THR A 104 10.51 0.98 11.24
CA THR A 104 11.04 -0.35 11.59
C THR A 104 10.77 -1.38 10.50
N LEU A 105 9.52 -1.44 10.00
CA LEU A 105 9.10 -2.37 8.97
C LEU A 105 9.80 -2.11 7.63
N VAL A 106 9.91 -0.85 7.21
CA VAL A 106 10.62 -0.48 5.97
C VAL A 106 12.13 -0.79 6.09
N ARG A 107 12.76 -0.49 7.23
CA ARG A 107 14.19 -0.78 7.47
C ARG A 107 14.52 -2.27 7.50
N SER A 108 13.55 -3.13 7.81
CA SER A 108 13.76 -4.58 7.76
C SER A 108 14.10 -5.08 6.34
N GLY A 109 13.72 -4.32 5.31
CA GLY A 109 13.86 -4.71 3.90
C GLY A 109 12.94 -5.86 3.48
N ALA A 110 12.06 -6.34 4.36
CA ALA A 110 11.19 -7.49 4.11
C ALA A 110 9.81 -7.11 3.54
N ILE A 111 9.41 -5.83 3.62
CA ILE A 111 8.05 -5.39 3.24
C ILE A 111 8.03 -4.88 1.80
N ASP A 112 7.18 -5.50 0.98
CA ASP A 112 6.91 -5.12 -0.40
C ASP A 112 5.94 -3.94 -0.50
N VAL A 113 4.90 -3.94 0.34
CA VAL A 113 3.88 -2.89 0.42
C VAL A 113 3.52 -2.64 1.88
N LEU A 114 3.63 -1.38 2.30
CA LEU A 114 3.15 -0.91 3.60
C LEU A 114 2.04 0.13 3.36
N VAL A 115 0.87 -0.11 3.92
CA VAL A 115 -0.26 0.84 3.91
C VAL A 115 -0.39 1.49 5.29
N VAL A 116 -0.64 2.80 5.32
CA VAL A 116 -1.05 3.54 6.52
C VAL A 116 -2.46 4.07 6.26
N ASP A 117 -3.44 3.59 7.01
CA ASP A 117 -4.85 4.01 6.91
C ASP A 117 -5.30 4.54 8.28
N SER A 118 -5.32 5.85 8.54
CA SER A 118 -5.00 6.95 7.62
C SER A 118 -4.13 8.03 8.27
N VAL A 119 -3.56 8.90 7.43
CA VAL A 119 -2.76 10.04 7.89
C VAL A 119 -3.56 10.97 8.81
N ALA A 120 -4.86 11.13 8.57
CA ALA A 120 -5.71 12.00 9.39
C ALA A 120 -5.87 11.49 10.83
N ALA A 121 -5.68 10.18 11.05
CA ALA A 121 -5.72 9.55 12.35
C ALA A 121 -4.35 9.50 13.06
N LEU A 122 -3.28 10.00 12.43
CA LEU A 122 -1.94 10.10 13.05
C LEU A 122 -1.88 11.29 14.01
N THR A 123 -2.60 11.21 15.12
CA THR A 123 -2.59 12.21 16.17
C THR A 123 -1.38 12.05 17.10
N PRO A 124 -0.72 13.13 17.51
CA PRO A 124 0.33 13.08 18.54
C PRO A 124 -0.17 12.55 19.89
#